data_AF-A0A6U0NMG2-F1
#
_entry.id   AF-A0A6U0NMG2-F1
#
_cell.length_a   1.000
_cell.length_b   1.000
_cell.length_c   1.000
_cell.angle_alpha   90.00
_cell.angle_beta   90.00
_cell.angle_gamma   90.00
#
_symmetry.space_group_name_H-M   'P 1'
#
loop_
_entity.id
_entity.type
_entity.pdbx_description
1 polymer ?
#
loop_
_entity_poly.entity_id
_entity_poly.type
_entity_poly.pdbx_seq_one_letter_code
_entity_poly.pdbx_strand_id
1 'polypeptide(L)'
;ENVWVPVTKLGRLVKEGKIGSIEEIFLFSIPVKEAEIIDYFLKDKLQDEVMKIMPVQKQSSAGQRTRFKAFVAVGDTNGHIGLGVKCSSEVATAIRGAILAAKLNVAPVRRGFWGRKSGMPHTVPTKVTGKCGSVRVRLIPAPRGTGLVSSPGGKRLLSMAGIEDCYTSTRGHTRTMGNFIKALFYALRNTYGYLEPDLWKENALTATPFQEHTDFLSKKQIK
;
A
#
# COMPACT_ATOMS: atom_id res chain seq x y z
N GLU A 1 7.11 7.84 25.97
CA GLU A 1 7.12 7.56 24.51
C GLU A 1 7.85 8.69 23.81
N ASN A 2 8.73 8.39 22.85
CA ASN A 2 9.47 9.42 22.13
C ASN A 2 8.51 10.20 21.22
N VAL A 3 8.37 11.50 21.44
CA VAL A 3 7.59 12.39 20.59
C VAL A 3 8.25 12.46 19.21
N TRP A 4 7.49 12.18 18.14
CA TRP A 4 8.00 12.27 16.77
C TRP A 4 8.42 13.70 16.42
N VAL A 5 9.68 13.84 15.99
CA VAL A 5 10.25 15.10 15.49
C VAL A 5 10.44 14.96 13.99
N PRO A 6 9.63 15.67 13.16
CA PRO A 6 9.70 15.53 11.72
C PRO A 6 10.98 16.15 11.17
N VAL A 7 11.60 15.45 10.22
CA VAL A 7 12.86 15.88 9.58
C VAL A 7 12.57 16.42 8.17
N THR A 8 11.56 15.87 7.50
CA THR A 8 11.16 16.27 6.15
C THR A 8 10.17 17.42 6.13
N LYS A 9 10.13 18.14 4.99
CA LYS A 9 9.11 19.19 4.73
C LYS A 9 7.69 18.63 4.91
N LEU A 10 7.44 17.44 4.36
CA LEU A 10 6.15 16.77 4.47
C LEU A 10 5.80 16.46 5.93
N GLY A 11 6.73 15.85 6.69
CA GLY A 11 6.50 15.57 8.12
C GLY A 11 6.18 16.82 8.94
N ARG A 12 6.83 17.96 8.64
CA ARG A 12 6.53 19.24 9.31
C ARG A 12 5.13 19.75 9.00
N LEU A 13 4.70 19.66 7.73
CA LEU A 13 3.34 20.06 7.34
C LEU A 13 2.27 19.18 7.99
N VAL A 14 2.51 17.87 8.03
CA VAL A 14 1.58 16.89 8.62
C VAL A 14 1.48 17.10 10.13
N LYS A 15 2.61 17.26 10.83
CA LYS A 15 2.61 17.51 12.29
C LYS A 15 1.86 18.78 12.68
N GLU A 16 1.93 19.82 11.84
CA GLU A 16 1.22 21.09 12.05
C GLU A 16 -0.26 21.02 11.62
N GLY A 17 -0.72 19.91 11.03
CA GLY A 17 -2.10 19.77 10.54
C GLY A 17 -2.42 20.61 9.30
N LYS A 18 -1.41 21.01 8.51
CA LYS A 18 -1.59 21.79 7.28
C LYS A 18 -2.08 20.94 6.10
N ILE A 19 -1.79 19.65 6.12
CA ILE A 19 -2.29 18.68 5.15
C ILE A 19 -3.47 17.97 5.81
N GLY A 20 -4.65 18.09 5.20
CA GLY A 20 -5.90 17.59 5.79
C GLY A 20 -6.05 16.08 5.65
N SER A 21 -5.55 15.51 4.55
CA SER A 21 -5.73 14.10 4.22
C SER A 21 -4.52 13.47 3.54
N ILE A 22 -4.42 12.14 3.62
CA ILE A 22 -3.42 11.37 2.86
C ILE A 22 -3.67 11.45 1.34
N GLU A 23 -4.91 11.74 0.92
CA GLU A 23 -5.28 11.86 -0.50
C GLU A 23 -4.59 13.05 -1.18
N GLU A 24 -4.40 14.17 -0.47
CA GLU A 24 -3.61 15.31 -0.96
C GLU A 24 -2.17 14.90 -1.29
N ILE A 25 -1.57 14.03 -0.46
CA ILE A 25 -0.21 13.52 -0.69
C ILE A 25 -0.18 12.68 -1.98
N PHE A 26 -1.20 11.85 -2.20
CA PHE A 26 -1.30 11.01 -3.41
C PHE A 26 -1.57 11.83 -4.66
N LEU A 27 -2.43 12.86 -4.59
CA LEU A 27 -2.76 13.73 -5.72
C LEU A 27 -1.50 14.34 -6.35
N PHE A 28 -0.59 14.84 -5.51
CA PHE A 28 0.66 15.46 -5.97
C PHE A 28 1.84 14.48 -6.06
N SER A 29 1.60 13.18 -5.87
CA SER A 29 2.64 12.13 -5.94
C SER A 29 3.86 12.42 -5.04
N ILE A 30 3.63 12.97 -3.85
CA ILE A 30 4.70 13.35 -2.93
C ILE A 30 5.24 12.10 -2.22
N PRO A 31 6.56 11.86 -2.20
CA PRO A 31 7.12 10.68 -1.55
C PRO A 31 7.05 10.77 -0.02
N VAL A 32 6.37 9.80 0.60
CA VAL A 32 6.36 9.61 2.05
C VAL A 32 7.68 8.93 2.48
N LYS A 33 8.45 9.60 3.35
CA LYS A 33 9.76 9.12 3.83
C LYS A 33 9.80 8.80 5.33
N GLU A 34 8.76 9.17 6.06
CA GLU A 34 8.60 8.95 7.50
C GLU A 34 7.32 8.13 7.69
N ALA A 35 7.40 7.01 8.42
CA ALA A 35 6.26 6.11 8.62
C ALA A 35 5.21 6.76 9.54
N GLU A 36 5.67 7.65 10.40
CA GLU A 36 4.90 8.44 11.35
C GLU A 36 3.87 9.35 10.66
N ILE A 37 4.12 9.75 9.41
CA ILE A 37 3.16 10.50 8.60
C ILE A 37 1.87 9.69 8.40
N ILE A 38 2.01 8.38 8.13
CA ILE A 38 0.87 7.51 7.89
C ILE A 38 0.21 7.13 9.21
N ASP A 39 1.00 6.99 10.27
CA ASP A 39 0.47 6.79 11.61
C ASP A 39 -0.35 8.00 12.08
N TYR A 40 0.02 9.23 11.69
CA TYR A 40 -0.77 10.42 11.99
C TYR A 40 -2.17 10.36 11.35
N PHE A 41 -2.28 9.94 10.08
CA PHE A 41 -3.56 9.90 9.37
C PHE A 41 -4.40 8.65 9.67
N LEU A 42 -3.76 7.49 9.88
CA LEU A 42 -4.44 6.18 9.90
C LEU A 42 -4.26 5.40 11.21
N LYS A 43 -3.79 6.03 12.31
CA LYS A 43 -3.42 5.37 13.58
C LYS A 43 -4.35 4.24 14.03
N ASP A 44 -5.66 4.52 14.05
CA ASP A 44 -6.65 3.63 14.66
C ASP A 44 -7.26 2.63 13.68
N LYS A 45 -7.06 2.85 12.38
CA LYS A 45 -7.69 2.07 11.30
C LYS A 45 -6.72 1.08 10.65
N LEU A 46 -5.43 1.32 10.81
CA LEU A 46 -4.39 0.58 10.13
C LEU A 46 -4.15 -0.77 10.79
N GLN A 47 -4.44 -1.85 10.05
CA GLN A 47 -4.14 -3.22 10.47
C GLN A 47 -2.90 -3.71 9.76
N ASP A 48 -2.00 -4.40 10.48
CA ASP A 48 -0.87 -5.11 9.91
C ASP A 48 -1.10 -6.62 9.88
N GLU A 49 -0.74 -7.25 8.75
CA GLU A 49 -0.83 -8.69 8.60
C GLU A 49 0.49 -9.27 8.07
N VAL A 50 1.03 -10.23 8.81
CA VAL A 50 2.23 -10.97 8.39
C VAL A 50 1.83 -12.03 7.36
N MET A 51 2.19 -11.78 6.11
CA MET A 51 1.79 -12.64 4.99
C MET A 51 2.65 -13.90 4.89
N LYS A 52 3.98 -13.75 5.03
CA LYS A 52 4.93 -14.87 5.01
C LYS A 52 6.25 -14.48 5.66
N ILE A 53 6.78 -15.40 6.44
CA ILE A 53 8.16 -15.40 6.91
C ILE A 53 8.90 -16.50 6.16
N MET A 54 10.09 -16.22 5.65
CA MET A 54 10.95 -17.22 5.02
C MET A 54 12.40 -17.11 5.50
N PRO A 55 13.04 -18.23 5.88
CA PRO A 55 14.47 -18.25 6.10
C PRO A 55 15.18 -18.13 4.75
N VAL A 56 16.18 -17.26 4.69
CA VAL A 56 17.11 -17.13 3.57
C VAL A 56 18.51 -17.41 4.08
N GLN A 57 19.26 -18.23 3.36
CA GLN A 57 20.56 -18.72 3.79
C GLN A 57 21.65 -18.23 2.83
N LYS A 58 22.76 -17.75 3.38
CA LYS A 58 23.98 -17.43 2.64
C LYS A 58 25.09 -18.37 3.10
N GLN A 59 25.70 -19.10 2.18
CA GLN A 59 26.89 -19.90 2.47
C GLN A 59 28.09 -18.97 2.73
N SER A 60 28.82 -19.23 3.80
CA SER A 60 30.08 -18.56 4.15
C SER A 60 31.15 -19.60 4.47
N SER A 61 32.41 -19.17 4.63
CA SER A 61 33.51 -20.06 5.03
C SER A 61 33.26 -20.75 6.37
N ALA A 62 32.59 -20.07 7.31
CA ALA A 62 32.22 -20.60 8.62
C ALA A 62 30.89 -21.40 8.63
N GLY A 63 30.27 -21.62 7.47
CA GLY A 63 29.00 -22.35 7.34
C GLY A 63 27.82 -21.49 6.86
N GLN A 64 26.60 -21.97 7.09
CA GLN A 64 25.37 -21.32 6.63
C GLN A 64 24.97 -20.17 7.56
N ARG A 65 24.95 -18.95 7.03
CA ARG A 65 24.39 -17.78 7.73
C ARG A 65 22.93 -17.61 7.35
N THR A 66 22.03 -17.84 8.30
CA THR A 66 20.59 -17.70 8.11
C THR A 66 20.12 -16.30 8.49
N ARG A 67 19.13 -15.79 7.76
CA ARG A 67 18.38 -14.56 8.06
C ARG A 67 16.91 -14.80 7.75
N PHE A 68 16.02 -14.04 8.36
CA PHE A 68 14.59 -14.15 8.12
C PHE A 68 14.09 -12.97 7.30
N LYS A 69 13.43 -13.29 6.19
CA LYS A 69 12.74 -12.33 5.33
C LYS A 69 11.25 -12.36 5.64
N ALA A 70 10.71 -11.23 6.07
CA ALA A 70 9.30 -11.04 6.37
C ALA A 70 8.63 -10.24 5.25
N PHE A 71 7.44 -10.68 4.86
CA PHE A 71 6.51 -9.96 4.00
C PHE A 71 5.32 -9.56 4.85
N VAL A 72 5.06 -8.26 4.94
CA VAL A 72 3.97 -7.71 5.76
C VAL A 72 3.13 -6.81 4.87
N ALA A 73 1.82 -7.01 4.92
CA ALA A 73 0.85 -6.11 4.34
C ALA A 73 0.28 -5.23 5.45
N VAL A 74 -0.08 -4.01 5.08
CA VAL A 74 -0.69 -3.03 5.99
C VAL A 74 -1.87 -2.41 5.24
N GLY A 75 -3.00 -2.20 5.89
CA GLY A 75 -4.19 -1.66 5.21
C GLY A 75 -5.30 -1.29 6.18
N ASP A 76 -6.22 -0.46 5.70
CA ASP A 76 -7.29 0.13 6.51
C ASP A 76 -8.70 -0.37 6.13
N THR A 77 -8.78 -1.40 5.27
CA THR A 77 -10.03 -1.93 4.70
C THR A 77 -10.88 -0.91 3.95
N ASN A 78 -10.34 0.28 3.67
CA ASN A 78 -11.05 1.40 3.07
C ASN A 78 -10.28 2.01 1.89
N GLY A 79 -9.62 1.17 1.10
CA GLY A 79 -8.94 1.61 -0.11
C GLY A 79 -7.49 2.04 0.09
N HIS A 80 -6.86 1.81 1.25
CA HIS A 80 -5.43 1.99 1.43
C HIS A 80 -4.74 0.65 1.67
N ILE A 81 -3.66 0.40 0.94
CA ILE A 81 -2.84 -0.79 1.15
C ILE A 81 -1.36 -0.49 0.98
N GLY A 82 -0.54 -1.02 1.88
CA GLY A 82 0.91 -1.00 1.82
C GLY A 82 1.47 -2.41 1.84
N LEU A 83 2.59 -2.60 1.14
CA LEU A 83 3.34 -3.86 1.16
C LEU A 83 4.81 -3.58 1.48
N GLY A 84 5.29 -4.23 2.53
CA GLY A 84 6.65 -4.10 3.05
C GLY A 84 7.39 -5.43 3.04
N VAL A 85 8.69 -5.36 2.76
CA VAL A 85 9.58 -6.51 2.80
C VAL A 85 10.87 -6.12 3.49
N LYS A 86 11.22 -6.85 4.54
CA LYS A 86 12.49 -6.65 5.25
C LYS A 86 13.14 -7.99 5.56
N CYS A 87 14.47 -7.99 5.61
CA CYS A 87 15.26 -9.13 6.02
C CYS A 87 16.14 -8.73 7.20
N SER A 88 16.15 -9.54 8.25
CA SER A 88 16.95 -9.33 9.47
C SER A 88 17.49 -10.66 10.01
N SER A 89 18.41 -10.62 10.98
CA SER A 89 18.89 -11.81 11.69
C SER A 89 17.79 -12.45 12.53
N GLU A 90 16.94 -11.63 13.15
CA GLU A 90 15.85 -12.07 14.00
C GLU A 90 14.48 -11.86 13.34
N VAL A 91 13.53 -12.73 13.66
CA VAL A 91 12.17 -12.68 13.11
C VAL A 91 11.44 -11.39 13.56
N ALA A 92 11.49 -11.07 14.85
CA ALA A 92 10.79 -9.91 15.39
C ALA A 92 11.29 -8.59 14.77
N THR A 93 12.60 -8.43 14.60
CA THR A 93 13.18 -7.23 13.96
C THR A 93 12.87 -7.17 12.47
N ALA A 94 12.80 -8.31 11.78
CA ALA A 94 12.36 -8.37 10.39
C ALA A 94 10.90 -7.93 10.25
N ILE A 95 10.01 -8.38 11.14
CA ILE A 95 8.58 -8.00 11.11
C ILE A 95 8.42 -6.49 11.37
N ARG A 96 9.00 -5.96 12.45
CA ARG A 96 8.93 -4.52 12.76
C ARG A 96 9.45 -3.66 11.62
N GLY A 97 10.59 -4.03 11.03
CA GLY A 97 11.14 -3.31 9.88
C GLY A 97 10.30 -3.47 8.60
N ALA A 98 9.59 -4.59 8.43
CA ALA A 98 8.68 -4.79 7.31
C ALA A 98 7.39 -3.97 7.47
N ILE A 99 6.86 -3.82 8.69
CA ILE A 99 5.73 -2.93 8.99
C ILE A 99 6.09 -1.49 8.62
N LEU A 100 7.25 -0.99 9.05
CA LEU A 100 7.71 0.36 8.69
C LEU A 100 7.85 0.53 7.17
N ALA A 101 8.44 -0.46 6.49
CA ALA A 101 8.57 -0.44 5.04
C ALA A 101 7.20 -0.50 4.32
N ALA A 102 6.21 -1.19 4.89
CA ALA A 102 4.86 -1.27 4.35
C ALA A 102 4.15 0.07 4.47
N LYS A 103 4.27 0.75 5.61
CA LYS A 103 3.76 2.11 5.83
C LYS A 103 4.35 3.04 4.76
N LEU A 104 5.67 3.10 4.62
CA LEU A 104 6.31 3.96 3.60
C LEU A 104 5.84 3.71 2.14
N ASN A 105 5.25 2.55 1.85
CA ASN A 105 4.80 2.15 0.52
C ASN A 105 3.28 1.91 0.49
N VAL A 106 2.50 2.70 1.24
CA VAL A 106 1.04 2.72 1.10
C VAL A 106 0.65 3.34 -0.24
N ALA A 107 -0.26 2.66 -0.93
CA ALA A 107 -0.85 3.09 -2.19
C ALA A 107 -2.38 3.12 -2.05
N PRO A 108 -3.05 4.11 -2.66
CA PRO A 108 -4.50 4.12 -2.73
C PRO A 108 -4.99 3.09 -3.76
N VAL A 109 -6.12 2.48 -3.47
CA VAL A 109 -6.80 1.48 -4.31
C VAL A 109 -8.15 2.03 -4.70
N ARG A 110 -8.36 2.19 -6.01
CA ARG A 110 -9.64 2.63 -6.54
C ARG A 110 -10.62 1.45 -6.52
N ARG A 111 -11.75 1.63 -5.84
CA ARG A 111 -12.87 0.69 -5.84
C ARG A 111 -13.95 1.18 -6.79
N GLY A 112 -14.74 0.26 -7.30
CA GLY A 112 -15.80 0.50 -8.27
C GLY A 112 -16.97 -0.44 -8.10
N PHE A 113 -17.83 -0.43 -9.10
CA PHE A 113 -19.04 -1.23 -9.17
C PHE A 113 -18.93 -2.20 -10.34
N TRP A 114 -19.57 -3.37 -10.23
CA TRP A 114 -19.60 -4.34 -11.33
C TRP A 114 -20.61 -3.96 -12.43
N GLY A 115 -21.78 -3.46 -12.02
CA GLY A 115 -22.87 -3.06 -12.92
C GLY A 115 -23.50 -1.75 -12.45
N ARG A 116 -24.71 -1.79 -11.89
CA ARG A 116 -25.38 -0.60 -11.37
C ARG A 116 -24.57 0.05 -10.24
N LYS A 117 -24.33 1.37 -10.35
CA LYS A 117 -23.72 2.21 -9.31
C LYS A 117 -24.73 2.44 -8.17
N SER A 118 -24.89 1.44 -7.29
CA SER A 118 -25.79 1.50 -6.13
C SER A 118 -24.99 1.19 -4.86
N GLY A 119 -25.22 1.90 -3.76
CA GLY A 119 -24.50 1.70 -2.50
C GLY A 119 -23.01 2.07 -2.57
N MET A 120 -22.20 1.49 -1.68
CA MET A 120 -20.75 1.72 -1.66
C MET A 120 -20.03 0.93 -2.75
N PRO A 121 -18.87 1.39 -3.27
CA PRO A 121 -18.03 0.61 -4.16
C PRO A 121 -17.48 -0.65 -3.48
N HIS A 122 -17.63 -1.81 -4.12
CA HIS A 122 -17.35 -3.11 -3.49
C HIS A 122 -16.32 -3.96 -4.25
N THR A 123 -16.05 -3.66 -5.52
CA THR A 123 -15.16 -4.45 -6.39
C THR A 123 -14.11 -3.58 -7.07
N VAL A 124 -13.24 -4.16 -7.90
CA VAL A 124 -12.28 -3.42 -8.72
C VAL A 124 -13.03 -2.77 -9.90
N PRO A 125 -12.72 -1.53 -10.30
CA PRO A 125 -13.47 -0.83 -11.36
C PRO A 125 -13.31 -1.49 -12.74
N THR A 126 -12.10 -1.93 -13.07
CA THR A 126 -11.77 -2.52 -14.37
C THR A 126 -10.89 -3.76 -14.23
N LYS A 127 -10.73 -4.51 -15.33
CA LYS A 127 -9.87 -5.70 -15.35
C LYS A 127 -8.40 -5.30 -15.34
N VAL A 128 -7.81 -5.20 -14.16
CA VAL A 128 -6.40 -4.84 -13.99
C VAL A 128 -5.50 -6.05 -13.89
N THR A 129 -4.26 -5.90 -14.34
CA THR A 129 -3.23 -6.93 -14.22
C THR A 129 -1.99 -6.38 -13.53
N GLY A 130 -1.38 -7.21 -12.71
CA GLY A 130 -0.10 -6.94 -12.07
C GLY A 130 0.86 -8.10 -12.30
N LYS A 131 2.15 -7.78 -12.42
CA LYS A 131 3.22 -8.74 -12.72
C LYS A 131 4.40 -8.56 -11.79
N CYS A 132 4.93 -9.66 -11.26
CA CYS A 132 6.19 -9.69 -10.55
C CYS A 132 6.93 -10.99 -10.87
N GLY A 133 8.12 -10.90 -11.48
CA GLY A 133 8.83 -12.07 -12.01
C GLY A 133 8.00 -12.80 -13.07
N SER A 134 7.86 -14.12 -12.92
CA SER A 134 7.04 -14.97 -13.80
C SER A 134 5.55 -14.96 -13.43
N VAL A 135 5.16 -14.38 -12.29
CA VAL A 135 3.79 -14.39 -11.79
C VAL A 135 3.00 -13.21 -12.36
N ARG A 136 1.84 -13.50 -12.94
CA ARG A 136 0.84 -12.54 -13.41
C ARG A 136 -0.46 -12.77 -12.68
N VAL A 137 -1.01 -11.73 -12.09
CA VAL A 137 -2.30 -11.74 -11.38
C VAL A 137 -3.23 -10.78 -12.09
N ARG A 138 -4.41 -11.28 -12.46
CA ARG A 138 -5.49 -10.48 -13.06
C ARG A 138 -6.63 -10.40 -12.06
N LEU A 139 -7.05 -9.18 -11.76
CA LEU A 139 -8.26 -8.89 -11.00
C LEU A 139 -9.40 -8.63 -11.98
N ILE A 140 -10.54 -9.22 -11.71
CA ILE A 140 -11.73 -9.11 -12.55
C ILE A 140 -12.88 -8.64 -11.64
N PRO A 141 -13.64 -7.59 -12.05
CA PRO A 141 -14.79 -7.11 -11.30
C PRO A 141 -15.83 -8.23 -11.11
N ALA A 142 -16.46 -8.30 -9.94
CA ALA A 142 -17.43 -9.33 -9.57
C ALA A 142 -18.75 -8.74 -9.03
N PRO A 143 -19.90 -9.41 -9.27
CA PRO A 143 -21.18 -8.98 -8.73
C PRO A 143 -21.18 -8.99 -7.19
N ARG A 144 -22.07 -8.19 -6.59
CA ARG A 144 -22.17 -8.09 -5.13
C ARG A 144 -22.49 -9.44 -4.49
N GLY A 145 -21.79 -9.77 -3.41
CA GLY A 145 -22.01 -10.99 -2.64
C GLY A 145 -21.34 -12.24 -3.21
N THR A 146 -20.46 -12.08 -4.20
CA THR A 146 -19.60 -13.16 -4.72
C THR A 146 -18.53 -13.58 -3.71
N GLY A 147 -18.07 -12.62 -2.90
CA GLY A 147 -16.90 -12.72 -2.05
C GLY A 147 -15.58 -12.70 -2.83
N LEU A 148 -14.49 -12.88 -2.08
CA LEU A 148 -13.14 -12.92 -2.61
C LEU A 148 -12.78 -14.32 -3.13
N VAL A 149 -12.78 -14.50 -4.45
CA VAL A 149 -12.37 -15.73 -5.13
C VAL A 149 -10.87 -15.65 -5.42
N SER A 150 -10.06 -15.93 -4.40
CA SER A 150 -8.59 -15.95 -4.49
C SER A 150 -7.97 -17.00 -3.56
N SER A 151 -6.65 -17.20 -3.69
CA SER A 151 -5.87 -18.01 -2.74
C SER A 151 -5.88 -17.37 -1.34
N PRO A 152 -5.61 -18.11 -0.25
CA PRO A 152 -5.68 -17.55 1.11
C PRO A 152 -4.83 -16.29 1.30
N GLY A 153 -3.61 -16.26 0.74
CA GLY A 153 -2.76 -15.07 0.75
C GLY A 153 -3.29 -13.93 -0.10
N GLY A 154 -4.01 -14.22 -1.20
CA GLY A 154 -4.66 -13.20 -2.01
C GLY A 154 -5.90 -12.61 -1.33
N LYS A 155 -6.70 -13.44 -0.66
CA LYS A 155 -7.91 -13.00 0.08
C LYS A 155 -7.56 -12.01 1.18
N ARG A 156 -6.53 -12.31 1.97
CA ARG A 156 -6.00 -11.42 3.01
C ARG A 156 -5.64 -10.05 2.45
N LEU A 157 -4.83 -10.01 1.39
CA LEU A 157 -4.40 -8.75 0.78
C LEU A 157 -5.57 -7.95 0.17
N LEU A 158 -6.52 -8.61 -0.50
CA LEU A 158 -7.70 -7.96 -1.08
C LEU A 158 -8.66 -7.43 -0.01
N SER A 159 -8.82 -8.18 1.09
CA SER A 159 -9.64 -7.76 2.23
C SER A 159 -9.04 -6.52 2.91
N MET A 160 -7.72 -6.48 3.12
CA MET A 160 -7.03 -5.30 3.66
C MET A 160 -7.15 -4.07 2.74
N ALA A 161 -7.25 -4.27 1.43
CA ALA A 161 -7.50 -3.19 0.47
C ALA A 161 -8.96 -2.67 0.50
N GLY A 162 -9.87 -3.36 1.21
CA GLY A 162 -11.29 -2.99 1.26
C GLY A 162 -12.11 -3.47 0.05
N ILE A 163 -11.63 -4.49 -0.66
CA ILE A 163 -12.38 -5.13 -1.76
C ILE A 163 -13.19 -6.28 -1.17
N GLU A 164 -14.50 -6.27 -1.42
CA GLU A 164 -15.43 -7.29 -0.91
C GLU A 164 -15.58 -8.44 -1.92
N ASP A 165 -15.74 -8.10 -3.20
CA ASP A 165 -15.98 -9.06 -4.27
C ASP A 165 -14.93 -8.94 -5.38
N CYS A 166 -14.29 -10.05 -5.73
CA CYS A 166 -13.37 -10.06 -6.87
C CYS A 166 -13.10 -11.49 -7.36
N TYR A 167 -13.12 -11.66 -8.68
CA TYR A 167 -12.57 -12.85 -9.34
C TYR A 167 -11.08 -12.63 -9.60
N THR A 168 -10.26 -13.61 -9.22
CA THR A 168 -8.82 -13.57 -9.51
C THR A 168 -8.41 -14.66 -10.48
N SER A 169 -7.54 -14.32 -11.42
CA SER A 169 -6.89 -15.29 -12.31
C SER A 169 -5.39 -15.12 -12.22
N THR A 170 -4.70 -16.21 -11.89
CA THR A 170 -3.25 -16.20 -11.66
C THR A 170 -2.55 -17.11 -12.67
N ARG A 171 -1.48 -16.64 -13.28
CA ARG A 171 -0.64 -17.43 -14.20
C ARG A 171 0.83 -17.32 -13.79
N GLY A 172 1.61 -18.39 -14.04
CA GLY A 172 3.03 -18.47 -13.69
C GLY A 172 3.30 -19.18 -12.37
N HIS A 173 4.50 -19.02 -11.82
CA HIS A 173 4.97 -19.80 -10.66
C HIS A 173 4.49 -19.21 -9.31
N THR A 174 3.18 -19.31 -9.04
CA THR A 174 2.48 -18.72 -7.90
C THR A 174 2.91 -19.26 -6.53
N ARG A 175 3.56 -20.42 -6.47
CA ARG A 175 4.15 -20.99 -5.24
C ARG A 175 5.18 -20.04 -4.60
N THR A 176 5.83 -19.18 -5.39
CA THR A 176 6.66 -18.08 -4.87
C THR A 176 5.81 -16.96 -4.29
N MET A 177 5.35 -17.16 -3.06
CA MET A 177 4.39 -16.26 -2.38
C MET A 177 4.83 -14.78 -2.37
N GLY A 178 6.13 -14.51 -2.22
CA GLY A 178 6.64 -13.14 -2.27
C GLY A 178 6.44 -12.44 -3.61
N ASN A 179 6.55 -13.16 -4.74
CA ASN A 179 6.26 -12.63 -6.06
C ASN A 179 4.75 -12.53 -6.29
N PHE A 180 4.00 -13.51 -5.83
CA PHE A 180 2.54 -13.51 -5.93
C PHE A 180 1.91 -12.31 -5.23
N ILE A 181 2.28 -12.04 -3.97
CA ILE A 181 1.77 -10.90 -3.20
C ILE A 181 2.17 -9.57 -3.86
N LYS A 182 3.42 -9.44 -4.32
CA LYS A 182 3.87 -8.25 -5.05
C LYS A 182 3.08 -8.02 -6.34
N ALA A 183 2.85 -9.07 -7.13
CA ALA A 183 2.07 -8.99 -8.35
C ALA A 183 0.64 -8.54 -8.07
N LEU A 184 0.03 -9.04 -7.00
CA LEU A 184 -1.31 -8.64 -6.57
C LEU A 184 -1.34 -7.18 -6.10
N PHE A 185 -0.38 -6.75 -5.28
CA PHE A 185 -0.22 -5.35 -4.86
C PHE A 185 -0.04 -4.40 -6.06
N TYR A 186 0.76 -4.77 -7.05
CA TYR A 186 0.91 -3.97 -8.28
C TYR A 186 -0.37 -3.93 -9.11
N ALA A 187 -1.17 -5.00 -9.13
CA ALA A 187 -2.47 -4.96 -9.79
C ALA A 187 -3.40 -3.92 -9.13
N LEU A 188 -3.40 -3.86 -7.79
CA LEU A 188 -4.18 -2.87 -7.03
C LEU A 188 -3.68 -1.44 -7.25
N ARG A 189 -2.36 -1.22 -7.26
CA ARG A 189 -1.78 0.10 -7.55
C ARG A 189 -2.14 0.60 -8.95
N ASN A 190 -2.27 -0.30 -9.91
CA ASN A 190 -2.62 0.03 -11.30
C ASN A 190 -4.09 0.46 -11.47
N THR A 191 -4.94 0.35 -10.45
CA THR A 191 -6.36 0.73 -10.53
C THR A 191 -6.57 2.21 -10.83
N TYR A 192 -5.77 3.09 -10.23
CA TYR A 192 -5.78 4.53 -10.54
C TYR A 192 -5.08 4.87 -11.86
N GLY A 193 -4.18 4.01 -12.33
CA GLY A 193 -3.49 4.22 -13.61
C GLY A 193 -4.34 3.96 -14.84
N TYR A 194 -5.51 3.33 -14.69
CA TYR A 194 -6.42 3.03 -15.79
C TYR A 194 -7.39 4.20 -16.01
N LEU A 195 -7.35 4.79 -17.21
CA LEU A 195 -8.21 5.91 -17.58
C LEU A 195 -9.57 5.41 -18.04
N GLU A 196 -10.64 5.88 -17.39
CA GLU A 196 -12.03 5.56 -17.69
C GLU A 196 -12.79 6.83 -18.09
N PRO A 197 -13.94 6.72 -18.80
CA PRO A 197 -14.73 7.89 -19.19
C PRO A 197 -15.13 8.81 -18.03
N ASP A 198 -15.36 8.24 -16.84
CA ASP A 198 -15.65 8.99 -15.61
C ASP A 198 -14.52 9.97 -15.21
N LEU A 199 -13.29 9.75 -15.71
CA LEU A 199 -12.09 10.54 -15.42
C LEU A 199 -11.64 11.43 -16.60
N TRP A 200 -12.43 11.54 -17.68
CA TRP A 200 -12.09 12.39 -18.84
C TRP A 200 -12.27 13.89 -18.57
N LYS A 201 -12.98 14.24 -17.50
CA LYS A 201 -13.18 15.64 -17.13
C LYS A 201 -11.83 16.28 -16.81
N GLU A 202 -11.54 17.39 -17.48
CA GLU A 202 -10.36 18.20 -17.21
C GLU A 202 -10.47 18.81 -15.80
N ASN A 203 -9.44 18.60 -14.99
CA ASN A 203 -9.33 19.16 -13.65
C ASN A 203 -8.37 20.34 -13.67
N ALA A 204 -8.71 21.40 -12.94
CA ALA A 204 -7.80 22.53 -12.75
C ALA A 204 -6.57 22.10 -11.96
N LEU A 205 -5.39 22.58 -12.36
CA LEU A 205 -4.15 22.35 -11.64
C LEU A 205 -4.11 23.25 -10.40
N THR A 206 -4.27 22.65 -9.22
CA THR A 206 -4.14 23.34 -7.93
C THR A 206 -2.67 23.47 -7.53
N ALA A 207 -2.38 24.43 -6.64
CA ALA A 207 -1.05 24.59 -6.09
C ALA A 207 -0.67 23.39 -5.22
N THR A 208 0.62 23.04 -5.22
CA THR A 208 1.09 21.94 -4.37
C THR A 208 1.10 22.38 -2.89
N PRO A 209 0.95 21.45 -1.91
CA PRO A 209 1.02 21.78 -0.48
C PRO A 209 2.34 22.46 -0.09
N PHE A 210 3.42 22.19 -0.85
CA PHE A 210 4.70 22.86 -0.65
C PHE A 210 4.71 24.31 -1.11
N GLN A 211 3.97 24.65 -2.17
CA GLN A 211 3.82 26.03 -2.64
C GLN A 211 2.92 26.83 -1.70
N GLU A 212 1.76 26.29 -1.34
CA GLU A 212 0.78 26.96 -0.47
C GLU A 212 1.34 27.27 0.92
N HIS A 213 2.22 26.41 1.44
CA HIS A 213 2.80 26.55 2.78
C HIS A 213 4.28 26.95 2.76
N THR A 214 4.74 27.61 1.69
CA THR A 214 6.13 28.07 1.56
C THR A 214 6.56 28.94 2.75
N ASP A 215 5.70 29.87 3.18
CA ASP A 215 5.98 30.79 4.29
C ASP A 215 6.15 30.10 5.64
N PHE A 216 5.54 28.93 5.80
CA PHE A 216 5.73 28.13 7.00
C PHE A 216 7.02 27.31 6.92
N LEU A 217 7.31 26.74 5.74
CA LEU A 217 8.51 25.94 5.53
C LEU A 217 9.80 26.78 5.58
N SER A 218 9.70 28.09 5.31
CA SER A 218 10.82 29.03 5.43
C SER A 218 11.18 29.34 6.89
N LYS A 219 10.23 29.21 7.84
CA LYS A 219 10.50 29.37 9.27
C LYS A 219 11.47 28.28 9.72
N LYS A 220 12.58 28.69 10.35
CA LYS A 220 13.56 27.75 10.91
C LYS A 220 12.85 26.89 11.97
N GLN A 221 13.08 25.58 11.90
CA GLN A 221 12.67 24.66 12.95
C GLN A 221 13.41 25.06 14.23
N ILE A 222 12.68 25.57 15.23
CA ILE A 222 13.24 25.79 16.57
C ILE A 222 13.66 24.39 17.04
N LYS A 223 14.97 24.22 17.26
CA LYS A 223 15.56 22.96 17.72
C LYS A 223 15.05 22.60 19.11
#